data_AF-A0A257USN2-F1
#
_entry.id   AF-A0A257USN2-F1
#
_cell.length_a   1.000
_cell.length_b   1.000
_cell.length_c   1.000
_cell.angle_alpha   90.00
_cell.angle_beta   90.00
_cell.angle_gamma   90.00
#
_symmetry.space_group_name_H-M   'P 1'
#
loop_
_entity.id
_entity.type
_entity.pdbx_description
1 polymer ?
#
loop_
_entity_poly.entity_id
_entity_poly.type
_entity_poly.pdbx_seq_one_letter_code
_entity_poly.pdbx_strand_id
1 'polypeptide(L)'
;MKIIAAAALSFAVVSPAFAGEIYGTIKDEGKTVGAGVKVEVVCGAKTYNAETNKFGAYRLVAQEQGKCTLTVTVGAEKPSLAIHSFEDSARYNLLLEKKDGKVTLRSE
;
A
#
# COMPACT_ATOMS: atom_id res chain seq x y z
N MET A 1 42.08 3.28 46.97
CA MET A 1 41.20 2.20 46.46
C MET A 1 40.38 2.80 45.33
N LYS A 2 40.69 2.46 44.07
CA LYS A 2 40.15 3.11 42.87
C LYS A 2 38.78 2.52 42.52
N ILE A 3 37.75 3.36 42.47
CA ILE A 3 36.41 2.99 41.99
C ILE A 3 36.49 3.02 40.46
N ILE A 4 36.45 1.85 39.82
CA ILE A 4 36.32 1.74 38.37
C ILE A 4 34.82 1.65 38.07
N ALA A 5 34.21 2.78 37.76
CA ALA A 5 32.86 2.81 37.21
C ALA A 5 32.95 2.42 35.73
N ALA A 6 32.61 1.17 35.42
CA ALA A 6 32.46 0.71 34.05
C ALA A 6 31.15 1.27 33.47
N ALA A 7 31.26 2.32 32.65
CA ALA A 7 30.14 2.85 31.89
C ALA A 7 29.79 1.86 30.76
N ALA A 8 28.74 1.07 30.95
CA ALA A 8 28.17 0.22 29.92
C ALA A 8 27.47 1.09 28.86
N LEU A 9 28.14 1.31 27.74
CA LEU A 9 27.60 2.06 26.60
C LEU A 9 26.63 1.17 25.82
N SER A 10 25.34 1.24 26.14
CA SER A 10 24.28 0.54 25.42
C SER A 10 24.09 1.16 24.02
N PHE A 11 24.64 0.53 22.98
CA PHE A 11 24.32 0.85 21.60
C PHE A 11 22.89 0.39 21.30
N ALA A 12 21.93 1.32 21.31
CA ALA A 12 20.61 1.08 20.74
C ALA A 12 20.76 0.96 19.23
N VAL A 13 20.65 -0.26 18.71
CA VAL A 13 20.58 -0.52 17.27
C VAL A 13 19.24 0.02 16.78
N VAL A 14 19.24 1.22 16.19
CA VAL A 14 18.08 1.72 15.46
C VAL A 14 18.01 0.92 14.16
N SER A 15 17.14 -0.08 14.12
CA SER A 15 16.80 -0.76 12.87
C SER A 15 16.14 0.26 11.93
N PRO A 16 16.62 0.45 10.69
CA PRO A 16 15.87 1.22 9.72
C PRO A 16 14.53 0.51 9.49
N ALA A 17 13.44 1.23 9.69
CA ALA A 17 12.12 0.75 9.32
C ALA A 17 12.05 0.69 7.78
N PHE A 18 12.30 -0.48 7.21
CA PHE A 18 12.09 -0.74 5.79
C PHE A 18 10.58 -0.73 5.52
N ALA A 19 10.14 0.27 4.78
CA ALA A 19 8.77 0.45 4.36
C ALA A 19 8.65 -0.03 2.91
N GLY A 20 8.06 -1.20 2.70
CA GLY A 20 7.86 -1.76 1.38
C GLY A 20 6.91 -0.90 0.54
N GLU A 21 7.12 -0.93 -0.77
CA GLU A 21 6.24 -0.23 -1.71
C GLU A 21 5.06 -1.09 -2.08
N ILE A 22 3.87 -0.51 -2.09
CA ILE A 22 2.68 -1.11 -2.69
C ILE A 22 2.46 -0.43 -4.03
N TYR A 23 2.50 -1.20 -5.11
CA TYR A 23 2.42 -0.66 -6.47
C TYR A 23 1.70 -1.60 -7.42
N GLY A 24 1.27 -1.07 -8.56
CA GLY A 24 0.68 -1.87 -9.61
C GLY A 24 -0.04 -1.04 -10.65
N THR A 25 -0.87 -1.69 -11.44
CA THR A 25 -1.73 -1.05 -12.46
C THR A 25 -3.18 -1.34 -12.20
N ILE A 26 -4.06 -0.42 -12.57
CA ILE A 26 -5.51 -0.63 -12.52
C ILE A 26 -6.04 -0.69 -13.95
N LYS A 27 -6.82 -1.73 -14.26
CA LYS A 27 -7.57 -1.84 -15.51
C LYS A 27 -9.07 -1.89 -15.23
N ASP A 28 -9.84 -1.31 -16.14
CA ASP A 28 -11.30 -1.40 -16.20
C ASP A 28 -11.67 -1.99 -17.56
N GLU A 29 -12.43 -3.10 -17.55
CA GLU A 29 -12.86 -3.82 -18.76
C GLU A 29 -11.70 -4.08 -19.75
N GLY A 30 -10.52 -4.45 -19.21
CA GLY A 30 -9.32 -4.77 -20.00
C GLY A 30 -8.47 -3.58 -20.45
N LYS A 31 -8.88 -2.33 -20.15
CA LYS A 31 -8.14 -1.10 -20.49
C LYS A 31 -7.54 -0.48 -19.25
N THR A 32 -6.32 0.05 -19.34
CA THR A 32 -5.72 0.80 -18.23
C THR A 32 -6.56 2.03 -17.92
N VAL A 33 -6.82 2.28 -16.64
CA VAL A 33 -7.48 3.52 -16.23
C VAL A 33 -6.58 4.73 -16.51
N GLY A 34 -7.18 5.91 -16.64
CA GLY A 34 -6.44 7.16 -16.83
C GLY A 34 -5.71 7.63 -15.57
N ALA A 35 -5.12 8.82 -15.65
CA ALA A 35 -4.50 9.47 -14.49
C ALA A 35 -5.55 9.97 -13.48
N GLY A 36 -5.17 10.07 -12.21
CA GLY A 36 -5.99 10.69 -11.15
C GLY A 36 -6.99 9.76 -10.48
N VAL A 37 -6.98 8.45 -10.78
CA VAL A 37 -7.77 7.48 -10.02
C VAL A 37 -7.15 7.31 -8.64
N LYS A 38 -7.93 7.61 -7.59
CA LYS A 38 -7.46 7.57 -6.21
C LYS A 38 -7.36 6.15 -5.70
N VAL A 39 -6.23 5.84 -5.09
CA VAL A 39 -5.94 4.59 -4.39
C VAL A 39 -5.64 4.92 -2.95
N GLU A 40 -6.41 4.33 -2.04
CA GLU A 40 -6.21 4.42 -0.60
C GLU A 40 -5.80 3.05 -0.08
N VAL A 41 -4.77 3.00 0.77
CA VAL A 41 -4.36 1.79 1.48
C VAL A 41 -4.38 2.07 2.97
N VAL A 42 -5.18 1.31 3.70
CA VAL A 42 -5.25 1.38 5.16
C VAL A 42 -4.56 0.16 5.73
N CYS A 43 -3.46 0.38 6.44
CA CYS A 43 -2.75 -0.64 7.22
C CYS A 43 -2.85 -0.23 8.68
N GLY A 44 -3.44 -1.08 9.54
CA GLY A 44 -3.63 -0.75 10.96
C GLY A 44 -4.37 0.58 11.16
N ALA A 45 -3.70 1.55 11.77
CA ALA A 45 -4.24 2.89 12.02
C ALA A 45 -3.78 3.94 10.99
N LYS A 46 -2.90 3.56 10.05
CA LYS A 46 -2.34 4.48 9.05
C LYS A 46 -3.04 4.34 7.71
N THR A 47 -3.19 5.48 7.05
CA THR A 47 -3.77 5.59 5.71
C THR A 47 -2.72 6.18 4.77
N TYR A 48 -2.55 5.52 3.63
CA TYR A 48 -1.65 5.93 2.56
C TYR A 48 -2.45 6.19 1.30
N ASN A 49 -2.10 7.24 0.55
CA ASN A 49 -2.82 7.65 -0.63
C ASN A 49 -1.89 7.72 -1.83
N ALA A 50 -2.40 7.32 -2.99
CA ALA A 50 -1.78 7.51 -4.29
C ALA A 50 -2.84 7.86 -5.33
N GLU A 51 -2.37 8.34 -6.48
CA GLU A 51 -3.18 8.49 -7.67
C GLU A 51 -2.52 7.76 -8.83
N THR A 52 -3.32 7.22 -9.74
CA THR A 52 -2.78 6.62 -10.96
C THR A 52 -2.14 7.68 -11.85
N ASN A 53 -1.07 7.30 -12.55
CA ASN A 53 -0.52 8.09 -13.64
C ASN A 53 -1.28 7.84 -14.96
N LYS A 54 -0.82 8.44 -16.05
CA LYS A 54 -1.45 8.31 -17.39
C LYS A 54 -1.51 6.89 -17.97
N PHE A 55 -0.80 5.94 -17.37
CA PHE A 55 -0.79 4.52 -17.74
C PHE A 55 -1.58 3.64 -16.76
N GLY A 56 -2.34 4.25 -15.85
CA GLY A 56 -3.11 3.53 -14.83
C GLY A 56 -2.24 2.94 -13.71
N ALA A 57 -0.95 3.30 -13.64
CA ALA A 57 -0.04 2.79 -12.62
C ALA A 57 -0.08 3.65 -11.35
N TYR A 58 -0.07 2.99 -10.19
CA TYR A 58 -0.02 3.62 -8.87
C TYR A 58 1.14 3.06 -8.05
N ARG A 59 1.61 3.83 -7.07
CA ARG A 59 2.69 3.45 -6.15
C ARG A 59 2.56 4.27 -4.87
N LEU A 60 2.73 3.62 -3.72
CA LEU A 60 2.84 4.25 -2.40
C LEU A 60 3.79 3.45 -1.51
N VAL A 61 4.26 4.08 -0.44
CA VAL A 61 5.15 3.46 0.56
C VAL A 61 4.33 3.20 1.82
N ALA A 62 4.17 1.93 2.18
CA ALA A 62 3.47 1.54 3.40
C ALA A 62 4.48 1.30 4.53
N GLN A 63 4.46 2.19 5.53
CA GLN A 63 5.37 2.06 6.69
C GLN A 63 4.94 0.96 7.66
N GLU A 64 3.67 0.57 7.62
CA GLU A 64 3.14 -0.54 8.39
C GLU A 64 3.11 -1.80 7.53
N GLN A 65 3.68 -2.89 8.07
CA GLN A 65 3.62 -4.23 7.49
C GLN A 65 2.39 -4.96 8.02
N GLY A 66 1.93 -5.97 7.27
CA GLY A 66 0.79 -6.80 7.67
C GLY A 66 -0.44 -6.63 6.79
N LYS A 67 -1.60 -7.01 7.32
CA LYS A 67 -2.87 -6.94 6.59
C LYS A 67 -3.28 -5.48 6.37
N CYS A 68 -3.61 -5.15 5.13
CA CYS A 68 -4.14 -3.84 4.76
C CYS A 68 -5.41 -3.98 3.91
N THR A 69 -6.15 -2.90 3.78
CA THR A 69 -7.27 -2.78 2.84
C THR A 69 -6.91 -1.77 1.77
N LEU A 70 -6.95 -2.19 0.50
CA LEU A 70 -6.77 -1.31 -0.66
C LEU A 70 -8.13 -0.96 -1.22
N THR A 71 -8.39 0.33 -1.37
CA THR A 71 -9.64 0.89 -1.91
C THR A 71 -9.33 1.74 -3.14
N VAL A 72 -10.10 1.57 -4.21
CA VAL A 72 -10.01 2.39 -5.43
C VAL A 72 -11.28 3.22 -5.54
N THR A 73 -11.16 4.53 -5.79
CA THR A 73 -12.33 5.39 -6.00
C THR A 73 -12.65 5.53 -7.48
N VAL A 74 -13.85 5.12 -7.90
CA VAL A 74 -14.34 5.20 -9.28
C VAL A 74 -15.73 5.83 -9.27
N GLY A 75 -15.82 7.11 -9.67
CA GLY A 75 -17.06 7.87 -9.55
C GLY A 75 -17.52 7.97 -8.08
N ALA A 76 -18.70 7.44 -7.78
CA ALA A 76 -19.24 7.37 -6.41
C ALA A 76 -18.90 6.05 -5.69
N GLU A 77 -18.34 5.08 -6.41
CA GLU A 77 -18.05 3.74 -5.88
C GLU A 77 -16.63 3.64 -5.33
N LYS A 78 -16.47 2.80 -4.30
CA LYS A 78 -15.20 2.58 -3.59
C LYS A 78 -14.98 1.08 -3.35
N PRO A 79 -14.84 0.27 -4.41
CA PRO A 79 -14.55 -1.14 -4.22
C PRO A 79 -13.18 -1.34 -3.56
N SER A 80 -13.05 -2.38 -2.76
CA SER A 80 -11.85 -2.66 -1.99
C SER A 80 -11.51 -4.16 -1.94
N LEU A 81 -10.24 -4.46 -1.67
CA LEU A 81 -9.79 -5.83 -1.36
C LEU A 81 -8.79 -5.83 -0.20
N ALA A 82 -8.65 -6.98 0.45
CA ALA A 82 -7.58 -7.21 1.41
C ALA A 82 -6.26 -7.47 0.68
N ILE A 83 -5.20 -6.78 1.10
CA ILE A 83 -3.83 -6.98 0.63
C ILE A 83 -2.89 -7.14 1.82
N HIS A 84 -1.60 -7.32 1.54
CA HIS A 84 -0.57 -7.42 2.56
C HIS A 84 0.59 -6.47 2.23
N SER A 85 1.02 -5.71 3.22
CA SER A 85 2.23 -4.90 3.16
C SER A 85 3.40 -5.71 3.72
N PHE A 86 4.53 -5.67 3.02
CA PHE A 86 5.75 -6.38 3.42
C PHE A 86 6.89 -5.39 3.65
N GLU A 87 8.00 -5.89 4.17
CA GLU A 87 9.26 -5.14 4.21
C GLU A 87 9.74 -4.79 2.80
N ASP A 88 9.59 -5.75 1.87
CA ASP A 88 9.88 -5.60 0.45
C ASP A 88 8.68 -5.05 -0.33
N SER A 89 8.93 -4.64 -1.57
CA SER A 89 7.88 -4.13 -2.45
C SER A 89 6.89 -5.22 -2.87
N ALA A 90 5.60 -4.92 -2.75
CA ALA A 90 4.49 -5.78 -3.10
C ALA A 90 3.73 -5.24 -4.32
N ARG A 91 3.58 -6.09 -5.35
CA ARG A 91 2.87 -5.74 -6.57
C ARG A 91 1.42 -6.24 -6.54
N TYR A 92 0.48 -5.32 -6.77
CA TYR A 92 -0.95 -5.61 -6.91
C TYR A 92 -1.48 -4.98 -8.20
N ASN A 93 -1.53 -5.78 -9.28
CA ASN A 93 -2.28 -5.38 -10.47
C ASN A 93 -3.77 -5.63 -10.20
N LEU A 94 -4.63 -4.69 -10.56
CA LEU A 94 -6.02 -4.65 -10.17
C LEU A 94 -6.94 -4.61 -11.39
N LEU A 95 -8.04 -5.32 -11.28
CA LEU A 95 -9.13 -5.32 -12.25
C LEU A 95 -10.40 -4.76 -11.58
N LEU A 96 -10.96 -3.72 -12.19
CA LEU A 96 -12.31 -3.27 -11.94
C LEU A 96 -13.26 -4.10 -12.82
N GLU A 97 -14.24 -4.71 -12.17
CA GLU A 97 -15.23 -5.56 -12.84
C GLU A 97 -16.63 -5.16 -12.40
N LYS A 98 -17.58 -5.11 -13.34
CA LYS A 98 -19.00 -4.95 -13.01
C LYS A 98 -19.61 -6.32 -12.77
N LYS A 99 -20.14 -6.54 -11.58
CA LYS A 99 -20.88 -7.74 -11.21
C LYS A 99 -22.20 -7.34 -10.57
N ASP A 100 -23.30 -7.85 -11.12
CA ASP A 100 -24.66 -7.57 -10.61
C ASP A 100 -24.97 -6.07 -10.46
N GLY A 101 -24.45 -5.26 -11.39
CA GLY A 101 -24.64 -3.80 -11.40
C GLY A 101 -23.78 -3.02 -10.39
N LYS A 102 -22.83 -3.67 -9.70
CA LYS A 102 -21.88 -3.03 -8.79
C LYS A 102 -20.46 -3.18 -9.29
N VAL A 103 -19.63 -2.16 -9.10
CA VAL A 103 -18.20 -2.26 -9.36
C VAL A 103 -17.54 -3.05 -8.21
N THR A 104 -16.73 -4.02 -8.61
CA THR A 104 -15.93 -4.86 -7.72
C THR A 104 -14.47 -4.73 -8.09
N LEU A 105 -13.59 -5.03 -7.14
CA LEU A 105 -12.15 -4.94 -7.29
C LEU A 105 -11.53 -6.30 -6.97
N ARG A 106 -10.67 -6.78 -7.86
CA ARG A 106 -9.88 -7.99 -7.61
C ARG A 106 -8.45 -7.81 -8.09
N SER A 107 -7.55 -8.65 -7.58
CA SER A 107 -6.22 -8.78 -8.17
C SER A 107 -6.30 -9.50 -9.52
N GLU A 108 -5.50 -9.04 -10.49
CA GLU A 108 -5.27 -9.70 -11.78
C GLU A 108 -4.52 -11.02 -11.60
#